data_AF-A0A521I7I2-F1
#
_entry.id   AF-A0A521I7I2-F1
#
_cell.length_a   1.000
_cell.length_b   1.000
_cell.length_c   1.000
_cell.angle_alpha   90.00
_cell.angle_beta   90.00
_cell.angle_gamma   90.00
#
_symmetry.space_group_name_H-M   'P 1'
#
loop_
_entity.id
_entity.type
_entity.pdbx_description
1 polymer ?
#
loop_
_entity_poly.entity_id
_entity_poly.type
_entity_poly.pdbx_seq_one_letter_code
_entity_poly.pdbx_strand_id
1 'polypeptide(L)'
;MYYWIIYLHIIAAFTFFIAHGVSAFVGLRLRNETNIESIKTLLNLSQSTLGLMYPALLVILLTGIGGGVVGSWWSRGWFWASLGLLALVIVLMYIRGSPYYAQVREAVGASVYGKSPTPAPKSATEIAALLKSSRPIELAVIGGIGLLLLLYLMVFKPF
;
A
#
# COMPACT_ATOMS: atom_id res chain seq x y z
N MET A 1 22.89 -13.32 -14.81
CA MET A 1 21.42 -13.17 -14.77
C MET A 1 20.87 -13.07 -13.35
N TYR A 2 21.23 -13.99 -12.44
CA TYR A 2 20.74 -14.00 -11.04
C TYR A 2 20.92 -12.68 -10.26
N TYR A 3 22.14 -12.09 -10.26
CA TYR A 3 22.40 -10.84 -9.55
C TYR A 3 21.61 -9.64 -10.07
N TRP A 4 21.32 -9.60 -11.38
CA TRP A 4 20.48 -8.55 -11.97
C TRP A 4 19.03 -8.64 -11.48
N ILE A 5 18.50 -9.85 -11.33
CA ILE A 5 17.15 -10.06 -10.78
C ILE A 5 17.08 -9.54 -9.34
N ILE A 6 18.07 -9.87 -8.50
CA ILE A 6 18.14 -9.38 -7.12
C ILE A 6 18.23 -7.86 -7.08
N TYR A 7 19.13 -7.26 -7.87
CA TYR A 7 19.30 -5.82 -7.93
C TYR A 7 18.00 -5.09 -8.30
N LEU A 8 17.31 -5.57 -9.33
CA LEU A 8 16.02 -5.01 -9.74
C LEU A 8 14.93 -5.21 -8.69
N HIS A 9 14.90 -6.38 -8.03
CA HIS A 9 13.96 -6.66 -6.95
C HIS A 9 14.12 -5.68 -5.79
N ILE A 10 15.37 -5.43 -5.37
CA ILE A 10 15.70 -4.52 -4.27
C ILE A 10 15.31 -3.08 -4.62
N ILE A 11 15.70 -2.58 -5.80
CA ILE A 11 15.34 -1.23 -6.23
C ILE A 11 13.83 -1.06 -6.33
N ALA A 12 13.13 -2.05 -6.88
CA ALA A 12 11.68 -2.02 -6.97
C ALA A 12 11.03 -2.03 -5.57
N ALA A 13 11.57 -2.83 -4.64
CA ALA A 13 11.13 -2.84 -3.24
C ALA A 13 11.26 -1.47 -2.59
N PHE A 14 12.44 -0.83 -2.67
CA PHE A 14 12.63 0.54 -2.15
C PHE A 14 11.70 1.55 -2.82
N THR A 15 11.58 1.50 -4.15
CA THR A 15 10.69 2.39 -4.91
C THR A 15 9.24 2.24 -4.46
N PHE A 16 8.78 1.00 -4.28
CA PHE A 16 7.46 0.68 -3.77
C PHE A 16 7.27 1.22 -2.36
N PHE A 17 8.20 0.97 -1.42
CA PHE A 17 8.05 1.42 -0.04
C PHE A 17 8.09 2.95 0.09
N ILE A 18 8.85 3.66 -0.73
CA ILE A 18 8.84 5.12 -0.76
C ILE A 18 7.46 5.62 -1.23
N ALA A 19 6.99 5.14 -2.39
CA ALA A 19 5.70 5.56 -2.96
C ALA A 19 4.51 5.18 -2.05
N HIS A 20 4.49 3.94 -1.58
CA HIS A 20 3.47 3.42 -0.68
C HIS A 20 3.54 4.08 0.70
N GLY A 21 4.75 4.33 1.21
CA GLY A 21 4.99 4.99 2.50
C GLY A 21 4.44 6.40 2.56
N VAL A 22 4.53 7.17 1.47
CA VAL A 22 3.84 8.48 1.37
C VAL A 22 2.33 8.34 1.52
N SER A 23 1.71 7.34 0.88
CA SER A 23 0.27 7.08 1.01
C SER A 23 -0.12 6.64 2.43
N ALA A 24 0.69 5.78 3.06
CA ALA A 24 0.50 5.37 4.45
C ALA A 24 0.63 6.58 5.42
N PHE A 25 1.63 7.44 5.20
CA PHE A 25 1.81 8.68 5.96
C PHE A 25 0.62 9.61 5.83
N VAL A 26 0.07 9.80 4.62
CA VAL A 26 -1.15 10.58 4.41
C VAL A 26 -2.30 10.06 5.27
N GLY A 27 -2.55 8.74 5.28
CA GLY A 27 -3.58 8.14 6.12
C GLY A 27 -3.43 8.49 7.60
N LEU A 28 -2.21 8.44 8.13
CA LEU A 28 -1.91 8.77 9.53
C LEU A 28 -2.03 10.27 9.80
N ARG A 29 -1.56 11.11 8.86
CA ARG A 29 -1.60 12.58 8.98
C ARG A 29 -3.02 13.12 8.97
N LEU A 30 -3.89 12.56 8.12
CA LEU A 30 -5.30 12.92 8.00
C LEU A 30 -6.06 12.86 9.33
N ARG A 31 -5.67 11.98 10.26
CA ARG A 31 -6.30 11.84 11.58
C ARG A 31 -6.21 13.11 12.44
N ASN A 32 -5.24 13.98 12.15
CA ASN A 32 -4.95 15.20 12.90
C ASN A 32 -5.26 16.47 12.08
N GLU A 33 -5.85 16.33 10.89
CA GLU A 33 -6.12 17.46 10.00
C GLU A 33 -7.58 17.93 10.15
N THR A 34 -7.78 19.24 10.18
CA THR A 34 -9.10 19.87 10.29
C THR A 34 -9.42 20.76 9.10
N ASN A 35 -8.40 21.24 8.38
CA ASN A 35 -8.59 22.07 7.21
C ASN A 35 -8.95 21.20 5.99
N ILE A 36 -10.11 21.49 5.38
CA ILE A 36 -10.64 20.73 4.24
C ILE A 36 -9.70 20.80 3.03
N GLU A 37 -9.12 21.96 2.74
CA GLU A 37 -8.20 22.12 1.61
C GLU A 37 -6.91 21.33 1.85
N SER A 38 -6.37 21.34 3.07
CA SER A 38 -5.23 20.50 3.44
C SER A 38 -5.55 19.01 3.30
N ILE A 39 -6.74 18.56 3.70
CA ILE A 39 -7.19 17.17 3.50
C ILE A 39 -7.21 16.81 2.01
N LYS A 40 -7.80 17.65 1.16
CA LYS A 40 -7.83 17.44 -0.29
C LYS A 40 -6.43 17.35 -0.88
N THR A 41 -5.51 18.24 -0.47
CA THR A 41 -4.11 18.20 -0.92
C THR A 41 -3.44 16.89 -0.54
N LEU A 42 -3.59 16.43 0.70
CA LEU A 42 -3.04 15.15 1.17
C LEU A 42 -3.62 13.96 0.37
N LEU A 43 -4.92 13.96 0.10
CA LEU A 43 -5.57 12.91 -0.70
C LEU A 43 -5.07 12.89 -2.15
N ASN A 44 -4.83 14.07 -2.75
CA ASN A 44 -4.25 14.18 -4.08
C ASN A 44 -2.80 13.68 -4.11
N LEU A 45 -2.01 14.00 -3.08
CA LEU A 45 -0.66 13.46 -2.92
C LEU A 45 -0.67 11.94 -2.78
N SER A 46 -1.56 11.36 -1.98
CA SER A 46 -1.72 9.91 -1.87
C SER A 46 -2.12 9.27 -3.21
N GLN A 47 -2.94 9.96 -4.01
CA GLN A 47 -3.34 9.46 -5.33
C GLN A 47 -2.20 9.51 -6.36
N SER A 48 -1.35 10.54 -6.32
CA SER A 48 -0.24 10.68 -7.27
C SER A 48 0.82 9.59 -7.11
N THR A 49 0.96 9.01 -5.91
CA THR A 49 1.93 7.93 -5.68
C THR A 49 1.51 6.59 -6.30
N LEU A 50 0.22 6.41 -6.64
CA LEU A 50 -0.28 5.17 -7.26
C LEU A 50 0.42 4.85 -8.60
N GLY A 51 0.75 5.90 -9.37
CA GLY A 51 1.42 5.76 -10.65
C GLY A 51 2.83 5.18 -10.55
N LEU A 52 3.51 5.35 -9.40
CA LEU A 52 4.82 4.78 -9.13
C LEU A 52 4.71 3.44 -8.37
N MET A 53 3.78 3.37 -7.42
CA MET A 53 3.59 2.21 -6.54
C MET A 53 3.21 0.94 -7.32
N TYR A 54 2.23 1.00 -8.23
CA TYR A 54 1.77 -0.21 -8.93
C TYR A 54 2.81 -0.79 -9.90
N PRO A 55 3.51 0.01 -10.72
CA PRO A 55 4.61 -0.52 -11.53
C PRO A 55 5.74 -1.11 -10.66
N ALA A 56 6.11 -0.45 -9.56
CA ALA A 56 7.12 -0.99 -8.65
C ALA A 56 6.69 -2.34 -8.05
N LEU A 57 5.44 -2.47 -7.61
CA LEU A 57 4.88 -3.73 -7.11
C LEU A 57 4.91 -4.83 -8.18
N LEU A 58 4.57 -4.49 -9.43
CA LEU A 58 4.65 -5.43 -10.55
C LEU A 58 6.10 -5.91 -10.76
N VAL A 59 7.08 -5.01 -10.74
CA VAL A 59 8.49 -5.38 -10.87
C VAL A 59 8.96 -6.27 -9.72
N ILE A 60 8.56 -6.00 -8.47
CA ILE A 60 8.83 -6.87 -7.32
C ILE A 60 8.28 -8.28 -7.58
N LEU A 61 7.04 -8.39 -8.04
CA LEU A 61 6.41 -9.69 -8.31
C LEU A 61 7.12 -10.45 -9.42
N LEU A 62 7.40 -9.79 -10.56
CA LEU A 62 8.07 -10.41 -11.70
C LEU A 62 9.50 -10.86 -11.35
N THR A 63 10.25 -10.04 -10.62
CA THR A 63 11.61 -10.38 -10.19
C THR A 63 11.62 -11.44 -9.10
N GLY A 64 10.63 -11.46 -8.20
CA GLY A 64 10.46 -12.51 -7.19
C GLY A 64 10.18 -13.88 -7.82
N ILE A 65 9.23 -13.93 -8.76
CA ILE A 65 8.91 -15.16 -9.53
C ILE A 65 10.09 -15.57 -10.40
N GLY A 66 10.73 -14.62 -11.10
CA GLY A 66 11.92 -14.88 -11.90
C GLY A 66 13.08 -15.43 -11.07
N GLY A 67 13.25 -14.95 -9.83
CA GLY A 67 14.19 -15.51 -8.85
C GLY A 67 13.86 -16.95 -8.49
N GLY A 68 12.57 -17.27 -8.32
CA GLY A 68 12.07 -18.63 -8.12
C GLY A 68 12.39 -19.58 -9.27
N VAL A 69 12.25 -19.12 -10.52
CA VAL A 69 12.62 -19.88 -11.73
C VAL A 69 14.12 -20.15 -11.77
N VAL A 70 14.94 -19.10 -11.67
CA VAL A 70 16.40 -19.21 -11.77
C VAL A 70 16.99 -20.01 -10.60
N GLY A 71 16.42 -19.86 -9.41
CA GLY A 71 16.81 -20.59 -8.21
C GLY A 71 16.21 -21.98 -8.07
N SER A 72 15.29 -22.38 -8.96
CA SER A 72 14.53 -23.64 -8.87
C SER A 72 13.83 -23.83 -7.51
N TRP A 73 13.19 -22.79 -6.99
CA TRP A 73 12.58 -22.78 -5.65
C TRP A 73 11.14 -23.30 -5.58
N TRP A 74 10.64 -23.91 -6.66
CA TRP A 74 9.26 -24.38 -6.76
C TRP A 74 8.86 -25.43 -5.71
N SER A 75 9.82 -26.19 -5.19
CA SER A 75 9.61 -27.17 -4.11
C SER A 75 9.90 -26.60 -2.71
N ARG A 76 10.25 -25.32 -2.59
CA ARG A 76 10.57 -24.67 -1.30
C ARG A 76 9.33 -24.01 -0.72
N GLY A 77 8.99 -24.37 0.51
CA GLY A 77 7.77 -23.85 1.12
C GLY A 77 7.85 -22.35 1.41
N TRP A 78 9.03 -21.82 1.80
CA TRP A 78 9.22 -20.40 2.08
C TRP A 78 8.91 -19.51 0.86
N PHE A 79 9.14 -20.03 -0.36
CA PHE A 79 8.87 -19.31 -1.60
C PHE A 79 7.36 -19.12 -1.79
N TRP A 80 6.59 -20.19 -1.68
CA TRP A 80 5.12 -20.13 -1.76
C TRP A 80 4.51 -19.35 -0.60
N ALA A 81 5.04 -19.51 0.61
CA ALA A 81 4.63 -18.73 1.77
C ALA A 81 4.84 -17.23 1.54
N SER A 82 5.94 -16.84 0.91
CA SER A 82 6.22 -15.43 0.57
C SER A 82 5.20 -14.88 -0.43
N LEU A 83 4.91 -15.62 -1.51
CA LEU A 83 3.92 -15.20 -2.50
C LEU A 83 2.50 -15.13 -1.91
N GLY A 84 2.11 -16.14 -1.14
CA GLY A 84 0.82 -16.19 -0.46
C GLY A 84 0.66 -15.07 0.56
N LEU A 85 1.70 -14.79 1.35
CA LEU A 85 1.70 -13.70 2.32
C LEU A 85 1.61 -12.32 1.63
N LEU A 86 2.37 -12.11 0.55
CA LEU A 86 2.29 -10.87 -0.24
C LEU A 86 0.86 -10.67 -0.76
N ALA A 87 0.26 -11.71 -1.36
CA ALA A 87 -1.11 -11.66 -1.87
C ALA A 87 -2.11 -11.36 -0.74
N LEU A 88 -1.98 -12.02 0.42
CA LEU A 88 -2.82 -11.79 1.58
C LEU A 88 -2.73 -10.33 2.07
N VAL A 89 -1.52 -9.79 2.21
CA VAL A 89 -1.31 -8.40 2.64
C VAL A 89 -1.93 -7.43 1.64
N ILE A 90 -1.74 -7.64 0.34
CA ILE A 90 -2.35 -6.81 -0.72
C ILE A 90 -3.87 -6.82 -0.59
N VAL A 91 -4.49 -8.01 -0.48
CA VAL A 91 -5.94 -8.16 -0.37
C VAL A 91 -6.48 -7.47 0.89
N LEU A 92 -5.85 -7.71 2.05
CA LEU A 92 -6.27 -7.11 3.31
C LEU A 92 -6.18 -5.58 3.25
N MET A 93 -5.07 -5.04 2.75
CA MET A 93 -4.90 -3.59 2.61
C MET A 93 -5.86 -3.00 1.59
N TYR A 94 -6.16 -3.70 0.49
CA TYR A 94 -7.11 -3.25 -0.52
C TYR A 94 -8.54 -3.19 0.03
N ILE A 95 -9.01 -4.25 0.69
CA ILE A 95 -10.37 -4.34 1.26
C ILE A 95 -10.57 -3.30 2.37
N ARG A 96 -9.53 -3.00 3.15
CA ARG A 96 -9.63 -2.06 4.28
C ARG A 96 -9.35 -0.61 3.88
N GLY A 97 -8.38 -0.40 2.99
CA GLY A 97 -7.89 0.92 2.60
C GLY A 97 -8.74 1.58 1.53
N SER A 98 -9.13 0.86 0.47
CA SER A 98 -9.86 1.46 -0.65
C SER A 98 -11.20 2.09 -0.20
N PRO A 99 -12.02 1.42 0.63
CA PRO A 99 -13.27 2.04 1.11
C PRO A 99 -13.03 3.23 2.02
N TYR A 100 -12.03 3.17 2.91
CA TYR A 100 -11.69 4.29 3.79
C TYR A 100 -11.30 5.53 2.98
N TYR A 101 -10.39 5.39 2.03
CA TYR A 101 -9.92 6.49 1.20
C TYR A 101 -10.98 7.03 0.24
N ALA A 102 -11.92 6.20 -0.21
CA ALA A 102 -13.09 6.64 -0.96
C ALA A 102 -14.04 7.46 -0.07
N GLN A 103 -14.40 6.95 1.11
CA GLN A 103 -15.28 7.63 2.05
C GLN A 103 -14.73 8.99 2.48
N VAL A 104 -13.42 9.09 2.74
CA VAL A 104 -12.79 10.37 3.11
C VAL A 104 -12.85 11.36 1.95
N ARG A 105 -12.61 10.93 0.70
CA ARG A 105 -12.74 11.77 -0.50
C ARG A 105 -14.16 12.28 -0.69
N GLU A 106 -15.15 11.40 -0.55
CA GLU A 106 -16.57 11.75 -0.62
C GLU A 106 -16.95 12.76 0.47
N ALA A 107 -16.48 12.55 1.71
CA ALA A 107 -16.79 13.43 2.84
C ALA A 107 -16.32 14.87 2.64
N VAL A 108 -15.19 15.07 1.95
CA VAL A 108 -14.63 16.41 1.69
C VAL A 108 -15.00 16.98 0.31
N GLY A 109 -15.89 16.30 -0.43
CA GLY A 109 -16.27 16.69 -1.78
C GLY A 109 -15.13 16.64 -2.79
N ALA A 110 -14.16 15.74 -2.61
CA ALA A 110 -13.12 15.47 -3.59
C ALA A 110 -13.57 14.42 -4.61
N SER A 111 -12.98 14.44 -5.81
CA SER A 111 -13.22 13.39 -6.81
C SER A 111 -12.70 12.05 -6.30
N VAL A 112 -13.54 11.02 -6.41
CA VAL A 112 -13.18 9.64 -6.10
C VAL A 112 -12.55 9.03 -7.34
N TYR A 113 -11.22 9.03 -7.42
CA TYR A 113 -10.46 8.38 -8.50
C TYR A 113 -10.89 8.82 -9.92
N GLY A 114 -11.14 10.13 -10.11
CA GLY A 114 -11.55 10.67 -11.41
C GLY A 114 -13.03 10.47 -11.75
N LYS A 115 -13.83 9.94 -10.82
CA LYS A 115 -15.30 9.87 -10.97
C LYS A 115 -15.93 11.24 -10.72
N SER A 116 -16.89 11.59 -11.57
CA SER A 116 -17.76 12.76 -11.50
C SER A 116 -19.23 12.30 -11.37
N PRO A 117 -20.11 13.05 -10.68
CA PRO A 117 -19.87 14.33 -10.00
C PRO A 117 -19.22 14.17 -8.61
N THR A 118 -18.57 15.24 -8.14
CA THR A 118 -18.06 15.30 -6.76
C THR A 118 -19.22 15.48 -5.78
N PRO A 119 -19.32 14.67 -4.71
CA PRO A 119 -20.36 14.84 -3.69
C PRO A 119 -20.28 16.21 -3.00
N ALA A 120 -21.39 16.68 -2.44
CA ALA A 120 -21.35 17.82 -1.52
C ALA A 120 -20.57 17.43 -0.25
N PRO A 121 -19.69 18.31 0.27
CA PRO A 121 -18.98 18.03 1.52
C PRO A 121 -19.93 17.79 2.68
N LYS A 122 -19.59 16.83 3.54
CA LYS A 122 -20.29 16.55 4.80
C LYS A 122 -19.98 17.63 5.84
N SER A 123 -20.70 17.58 6.97
CA SER A 123 -20.42 18.49 8.09
C SER A 123 -19.03 18.27 8.69
N ALA A 124 -18.44 19.31 9.28
CA ALA A 124 -17.12 19.24 9.90
C ALA A 124 -17.02 18.17 11.00
N THR A 125 -18.11 17.94 11.74
CA THR A 125 -18.18 16.92 12.79
C THR A 125 -18.15 15.50 12.22
N GLU A 126 -18.88 15.24 11.14
CA GLU A 126 -18.86 13.95 10.44
C GLU A 126 -17.48 13.65 9.83
N ILE A 127 -16.85 14.66 9.23
CA ILE A 127 -15.49 14.53 8.67
C ILE A 127 -14.51 14.19 9.80
N ALA A 128 -14.53 14.94 10.91
CA ALA A 128 -13.65 14.69 12.05
C ALA A 128 -13.84 13.29 12.66
N ALA A 129 -15.08 12.81 12.74
CA ALA A 129 -15.38 11.46 13.22
C ALA A 129 -14.79 10.37 12.29
N LEU A 130 -14.93 10.54 10.97
CA LEU A 130 -14.37 9.61 9.97
C LEU A 130 -12.83 9.58 10.04
N LEU A 131 -12.19 10.74 10.13
CA LEU A 131 -10.74 10.89 10.20
C LEU A 131 -10.15 10.27 11.47
N LYS A 132 -10.88 10.26 12.58
CA LYS A 132 -10.42 9.64 13.84
C LYS A 132 -10.45 8.12 13.86
N SER A 133 -10.96 7.46 12.81
CA SER A 133 -11.02 6.00 12.74
C SER A 133 -9.64 5.32 12.89
N SER A 134 -9.65 4.05 13.31
CA SER A 134 -8.45 3.21 13.46
C SER A 134 -7.87 2.74 12.12
N ARG A 135 -8.55 2.98 10.98
CA ARG A 135 -8.22 2.37 9.69
C ARG A 135 -6.78 2.62 9.26
N PRO A 136 -6.22 3.85 9.34
CA PRO A 136 -4.82 4.07 8.98
C PRO A 136 -3.83 3.30 9.86
N ILE A 137 -4.15 3.12 11.16
CA ILE A 137 -3.31 2.36 12.09
C ILE A 137 -3.37 0.87 11.76
N GLU A 138 -4.58 0.33 11.54
CA GLU A 138 -4.76 -1.06 11.09
C GLU A 138 -3.95 -1.35 9.83
N LEU A 139 -4.01 -0.47 8.84
CA LEU A 139 -3.24 -0.62 7.59
C LEU A 139 -1.73 -0.55 7.83
N ALA A 140 -1.26 0.36 8.68
CA ALA A 140 0.16 0.45 9.04
C ALA A 140 0.65 -0.82 9.74
N VAL A 141 -0.16 -1.39 10.63
CA VAL A 141 0.16 -2.65 11.33
C VAL A 141 0.18 -3.83 10.36
N ILE A 142 -0.84 -3.96 9.50
CA ILE A 142 -0.91 -5.03 8.48
C ILE A 142 0.32 -4.96 7.56
N GLY A 143 0.62 -3.77 7.03
CA GLY A 143 1.77 -3.56 6.16
C GLY A 143 3.10 -3.79 6.87
N GLY A 144 3.25 -3.30 8.09
CA GLY A 144 4.48 -3.45 8.88
C GLY A 144 4.77 -4.90 9.27
N ILE A 145 3.79 -5.62 9.80
CA ILE A 145 3.94 -7.04 10.14
C ILE A 145 4.16 -7.87 8.87
N GLY A 146 3.39 -7.60 7.81
CA GLY A 146 3.56 -8.27 6.52
C GLY A 146 4.97 -8.10 5.96
N LEU A 147 5.52 -6.88 6.03
CA LEU A 147 6.88 -6.59 5.60
C LEU A 147 7.92 -7.38 6.39
N LEU A 148 7.84 -7.36 7.73
CA LEU A 148 8.80 -8.06 8.58
C LEU A 148 8.79 -9.57 8.32
N LEU A 149 7.61 -10.15 8.14
CA LEU A 149 7.46 -11.57 7.81
C LEU A 149 7.99 -11.90 6.41
N LEU A 150 7.74 -11.06 5.41
CA LEU A 150 8.28 -11.23 4.05
C LEU A 150 9.82 -11.19 4.07
N LEU A 151 10.40 -10.22 4.77
CA LEU A 151 11.86 -10.14 4.93
C LEU A 151 12.42 -11.38 5.62
N TYR A 152 11.76 -11.85 6.68
CA TYR A 152 12.16 -13.08 7.36
C TYR A 152 12.17 -14.29 6.41
N LEU A 153 11.09 -14.49 5.64
CA LEU A 153 11.00 -15.60 4.69
C LEU A 153 12.06 -15.52 3.59
N MET A 154 12.31 -14.34 3.04
CA MET A 154 13.28 -14.14 1.95
C MET A 154 14.74 -14.26 2.40
N VAL A 155 15.06 -13.79 3.61
CA VAL A 155 16.42 -13.80 4.15
C VAL A 155 16.78 -15.18 4.70
N PHE A 156 15.94 -15.73 5.59
CA PHE A 156 16.28 -16.93 6.34
C PHE A 156 15.85 -18.23 5.64
N LYS A 157 14.88 -18.17 4.72
CA LYS A 157 14.43 -19.31 3.90
C LYS A 157 14.19 -20.59 4.73
N PRO A 158 13.35 -20.53 5.78
CA PRO A 158 13.35 -21.52 6.86
C PRO A 158 12.87 -22.93 6.50
N PHE A 159 12.23 -23.15 5.34
CA PHE A 159 11.70 -24.45 4.91
C PHE A 159 11.52 -24.55 3.38
#